data_AF-A0A1H2L4Y9-F1
#
_entry.id   AF-A0A1H2L4Y9-F1
#
_cell.length_a   1.000
_cell.length_b   1.000
_cell.length_c   1.000
_cell.angle_alpha   90.00
_cell.angle_beta   90.00
_cell.angle_gamma   90.00
#
_symmetry.space_group_name_H-M   'P 1'
#
loop_
_entity.id
_entity.type
_entity.pdbx_description
1 polymer ?
#
loop_
_entity_poly.entity_id
_entity_poly.type
_entity_poly.pdbx_seq_one_letter_code
_entity_poly.pdbx_strand_id
1 'polypeptide(L)' 'MRDTDAVRLTDFWERMEHHLGATYADSWARDYVIDGLGGRTVHQALEAGEDTKVVWRAVADALRLPPGQR' A
#
# COMPACT_ATOMS: atom_id res chain seq x y z
N MET A 1 26.05 -0.13 -1.35
CA MET A 1 24.99 0.86 -1.66
C MET A 1 23.85 0.56 -0.71
N ARG A 2 23.53 1.46 0.22
CA ARG A 2 22.56 1.14 1.28
C ARG A 2 21.18 1.00 0.65
N ASP A 3 20.68 -0.23 0.63
CA ASP A 3 19.28 -0.55 0.36
C ASP A 3 18.49 -0.11 1.60
N THR A 4 18.01 1.13 1.62
CA THR A 4 17.24 1.72 2.74
C THR A 4 15.85 2.11 2.31
N ASP A 5 15.35 1.52 1.22
CA ASP A 5 14.02 1.82 0.70
C ASP A 5 13.08 0.61 0.81
N ALA A 6 13.33 -0.29 1.77
CA ALA A 6 12.36 -1.32 2.11
C ALA A 6 11.28 -0.70 3.02
N VAL A 7 10.09 -0.47 2.47
CA VAL A 7 8.92 -0.09 3.28
C VAL A 7 8.59 -1.29 4.18
N ARG A 8 8.73 -1.13 5.50
CA ARG A 8 8.32 -2.19 6.44
C ARG A 8 6.80 -2.31 6.41
N LEU A 9 6.29 -3.50 6.70
CA LEU A 9 4.84 -3.73 6.74
C LEU A 9 4.16 -2.82 7.78
N THR A 10 4.80 -2.57 8.92
CA THR A 10 4.30 -1.61 9.91
C THR A 10 4.24 -0.18 9.34
N ASP A 11 5.32 0.30 8.71
CA ASP A 11 5.35 1.63 8.08
C ASP A 11 4.29 1.77 6.97
N PHE A 12 4.05 0.69 6.21
CA PHE A 12 2.99 0.64 5.20
C PHE A 12 1.61 0.89 5.84
N TRP A 13 1.29 0.17 6.92
CA TRP A 13 0.02 0.33 7.61
C TRP A 13 -0.09 1.70 8.27
N GLU A 14 0.97 2.22 8.89
CA GLU A 14 0.97 3.58 9.44
C GLU A 14 0.64 4.64 8.38
N ARG A 15 1.18 4.51 7.16
CA ARG A 15 0.85 5.41 6.04
C ARG A 15 -0.59 5.23 5.55
N MET A 16 -1.07 3.99 5.44
CA MET A 16 -2.47 3.71 5.09
C MET A 16 -3.43 4.35 6.09
N GLU A 17 -3.18 4.17 7.39
CA GLU A 17 -3.97 4.75 8.46
C GLU A 17 -3.87 6.28 8.49
N HIS A 18 -2.71 6.86 8.15
CA HIS A 18 -2.55 8.30 8.04
C HIS A 18 -3.46 8.92 6.96
N HIS A 19 -3.59 8.26 5.81
CA HIS A 19 -4.37 8.80 4.68
C HIS A 19 -5.84 8.41 4.68
N LEU A 20 -6.18 7.21 5.18
CA LEU A 20 -7.54 6.68 5.16
C LEU A 20 -8.22 6.69 6.54
N GLY A 21 -7.45 6.80 7.61
CA GLY A 21 -7.89 6.61 8.99
C GLY A 21 -7.78 5.15 9.44
N ALA A 22 -7.42 4.93 10.71
CA ALA A 22 -7.19 3.61 11.30
C ALA A 22 -8.36 2.62 11.12
N THR A 23 -9.60 3.11 11.18
CA THR A 23 -10.79 2.26 11.03
C THR A 23 -11.05 1.84 9.59
N TYR A 24 -10.76 2.71 8.62
CA TYR A 24 -11.12 2.48 7.22
C TYR A 24 -10.00 1.80 6.42
N ALA A 25 -8.75 1.99 6.82
CA ALA A 25 -7.56 1.48 6.12
C ALA A 25 -7.62 -0.04 5.86
N ASP A 26 -7.94 -0.86 6.86
CA ASP A 26 -8.00 -2.32 6.70
C ASP A 26 -9.16 -2.74 5.79
N SER A 27 -10.34 -2.13 5.92
CA SER A 27 -11.50 -2.44 5.08
C SER A 27 -11.21 -2.09 3.61
N TRP A 28 -10.67 -0.89 3.36
CA TRP A 28 -10.28 -0.49 2.02
C TRP A 28 -9.21 -1.43 1.44
N ALA A 29 -8.22 -1.83 2.24
CA ALA A 29 -7.18 -2.77 1.80
C ALA A 29 -7.73 -4.16 1.41
N ARG A 30 -8.88 -4.57 1.96
CA ARG A 30 -9.54 -5.84 1.65
C ARG A 30 -10.44 -5.76 0.43
N ASP A 31 -11.11 -4.63 0.24
CA ASP A 31 -12.20 -4.51 -0.74
C ASP A 31 -11.77 -3.81 -2.03
N TYR A 32 -10.75 -2.96 -1.98
CA TYR A 32 -10.33 -2.16 -3.13
C TYR A 32 -9.34 -2.93 -4.02
N VAL A 33 -9.80 -3.28 -5.22
CA VAL A 33 -8.99 -3.93 -6.27
C VAL A 33 -8.15 -2.87 -7.00
N ILE A 34 -6.84 -3.12 -7.09
CA ILE A 34 -5.87 -2.22 -7.72
C ILE A 34 -5.33 -2.89 -8.99
N ASP A 35 -5.60 -2.29 -10.15
CA ASP A 35 -5.10 -2.77 -11.44
C ASP A 35 -3.57 -2.86 -11.48
N GLY A 36 -2.87 -1.92 -10.84
CA GLY A 36 -1.41 -1.92 -10.68
C GLY A 36 -0.86 -3.11 -9.89
N LEU A 37 -1.70 -3.87 -9.18
CA LEU A 37 -1.35 -5.12 -8.49
C LEU A 37 -1.81 -6.37 -9.26
N GLY A 38 -2.13 -6.22 -10.54
CA GLY A 38 -2.66 -7.29 -11.38
C GLY A 38 -4.11 -7.63 -11.05
N GLY A 39 -4.91 -6.62 -10.68
CA GLY A 39 -6.32 -6.83 -10.33
C GLY A 39 -6.50 -7.50 -8.97
N ARG A 40 -5.61 -7.19 -8.01
CA ARG A 40 -5.65 -7.70 -6.63
C ARG A 40 -5.90 -6.58 -5.64
N THR A 41 -6.38 -6.95 -4.47
CA THR A 41 -6.45 -6.07 -3.30
C THR A 41 -5.09 -5.99 -2.60
N VAL A 42 -4.93 -5.03 -1.69
CA VAL A 42 -3.69 -4.89 -0.90
C VAL A 42 -3.39 -6.17 -0.13
N HIS A 43 -4.39 -6.73 0.57
CA HIS A 43 -4.22 -7.97 1.32
C HIS A 43 -3.81 -9.13 0.40
N GLN A 44 -4.50 -9.30 -0.72
CA GLN A 44 -4.17 -10.36 -1.69
C GLN A 44 -2.74 -10.24 -2.24
N ALA A 45 -2.28 -9.02 -2.50
CA ALA A 45 -0.92 -8.79 -2.98
C ALA A 45 0.13 -9.12 -1.90
N LEU A 46 -0.10 -8.67 -0.67
CA LEU A 46 0.78 -8.96 0.47
C LEU A 46 0.82 -10.46 0.80
N GLU A 47 -0.33 -11.14 0.79
CA GLU A 47 -0.43 -12.60 0.99
C GLU A 47 0.28 -13.38 -0.13
N ALA A 48 0.28 -12.86 -1.35
CA ALA A 48 1.02 -13.43 -2.47
C ALA A 48 2.54 -13.19 -2.39
N GLY A 49 3.01 -12.45 -1.36
CA GLY A 49 4.42 -12.14 -1.16
C GLY A 49 4.93 -10.98 -2.03
N GLU A 50 4.04 -10.12 -2.54
CA GLU A 50 4.43 -8.91 -3.25
C GLU A 50 5.21 -7.97 -2.32
N ASP A 51 6.21 -7.28 -2.88
CA ASP A 51 7.05 -6.37 -2.09
C ASP A 51 6.22 -5.19 -1.57
N THR A 52 6.33 -4.88 -0.27
CA THR A 52 5.54 -3.82 0.36
C THR A 52 5.72 -2.45 -0.29
N LYS A 53 6.89 -2.16 -0.87
CA LYS A 53 7.13 -0.92 -1.62
C LYS A 53 6.35 -0.92 -2.93
N VAL A 54 6.27 -2.05 -3.62
CA VAL A 54 5.45 -2.19 -4.84
C VAL A 54 3.98 -1.98 -4.51
N VAL A 55 3.50 -2.63 -3.44
CA VAL A 55 2.13 -2.45 -2.94
C VAL A 55 1.86 -1.00 -2.57
N TRP A 56 2.76 -0.36 -1.83
CA TRP A 56 2.65 1.04 -1.43
C TRP A 56 2.54 1.99 -2.63
N ARG A 57 3.38 1.81 -3.66
CA ARG A 57 3.31 2.64 -4.87
C ARG A 57 1.97 2.52 -5.57
N ALA A 58 1.44 1.30 -5.70
CA ALA A 58 0.15 1.06 -6.34
C ALA A 58 -1.02 1.66 -5.54
N VAL A 59 -0.96 1.59 -4.20
CA VAL A 59 -1.89 2.29 -3.30
C VAL A 59 -1.80 3.80 -3.49
N ALA A 60 -0.59 4.36 -3.47
CA ALA A 60 -0.38 5.80 -3.60
C ALA A 60 -0.83 6.33 -4.97
N ASP A 61 -0.74 5.50 -6.01
CA ASP A 61 -1.37 5.70 -7.31
C ASP A 61 -2.90 5.69 -7.24
N ALA A 62 -3.49 4.66 -6.64
CA ALA A 62 -4.94 4.52 -6.48
C ALA A 62 -5.57 5.67 -5.68
N LEU A 63 -4.92 6.09 -4.60
CA LEU A 63 -5.32 7.22 -3.75
C LEU A 63 -4.96 8.59 -4.35
N ARG A 64 -4.26 8.62 -5.49
CA ARG A 64 -3.79 9.83 -6.18
C ARG A 64 -2.99 10.76 -5.25
N LEU A 65 -2.15 10.18 -4.40
CA LEU A 65 -1.31 10.95 -3.48
C LEU A 65 -0.30 11.79 -4.25
N PRO A 66 0.02 13.02 -3.77
CA PRO A 66 1.01 13.88 -4.40
C PRO A 66 2.42 13.28 -4.31
N PRO A 67 3.36 13.62 -5.22
CA PRO A 67 4.68 12.99 -5.30
C PRO A 67 5.51 12.98 -4.01
N GLY A 68 5.32 13.96 -3.12
CA GLY A 68 6.00 14.03 -1.82
C GLY A 68 5.43 13.11 -0.73
N GLN A 69 4.34 12.40 -1.02
CA GLN A 69 3.63 11.50 -0.10
C GLN A 69 3.54 10.07 -0.64
N ARG A 70 4.24 9.77 -1.74
CA ARG A 70 4.31 8.44 -2.36
C ARG A 70 5.53 7.66 -1.90
#